data_AF-U1MV41-F1
#
_entry.id   AF-U1MV41-F1
#
_cell.length_a   1.000
_cell.length_b   1.000
_cell.length_c   1.000
_cell.angle_alpha   90.00
_cell.angle_beta   90.00
_cell.angle_gamma   90.00
#
_symmetry.space_group_name_H-M   'P 1'
#
loop_
_entity.id
_entity.type
_entity.pdbx_description
1 polymer ?
#
loop_
_entity_poly.entity_id
_entity_poly.type
_entity_poly.pdbx_seq_one_letter_code
_entity_poly.pdbx_strand_id
1 'polypeptide(L)'
;MVLKYESKEDGEEYKIDDTSQRILEKLTRGERVATEMQEYVDVNTNRPIHYRVDQYLEPAGLVTIVEKRTLADEQREANVYALTKEGKKFVNQHRFNINSSEVNQLREDITRVNTTIRGIQESVETLSERVDNNPTHDDINERIQELQDTEDEQTKSHRRETEQEFDDIQTQLTEIVNKVDHVESKLEQQDDRIDQLQGRIKKLEDRSVRDFLPF
;
A
#
# COMPACT_ATOMS: atom_id res chain seq x y z
N MET A 1 -26.92 28.68 18.81
CA MET A 1 -28.23 29.21 19.30
C MET A 1 -28.02 30.69 19.61
N VAL A 2 -28.78 31.62 19.00
CA VAL A 2 -28.52 33.06 19.20
C VAL A 2 -29.29 33.58 20.42
N LEU A 3 -28.56 34.03 21.45
CA LEU A 3 -29.17 34.72 22.59
C LEU A 3 -29.34 36.21 22.27
N LYS A 4 -30.36 36.84 22.85
CA LYS A 4 -30.62 38.27 22.72
C LYS A 4 -30.42 38.93 24.09
N TYR A 5 -29.76 40.07 24.12
CA TYR A 5 -29.57 40.87 25.32
C TYR A 5 -29.97 42.32 25.05
N GLU A 6 -30.90 42.85 25.81
CA GLU A 6 -31.26 44.26 25.78
C GLU A 6 -30.36 45.00 26.77
N SER A 7 -29.51 45.88 26.25
CA SER A 7 -28.58 46.66 27.06
C SER A 7 -29.33 47.73 27.85
N LYS A 8 -28.93 47.89 29.11
CA LYS A 8 -29.52 48.89 30.00
C LYS A 8 -28.96 50.29 29.81
N GLU A 9 -27.85 50.41 29.09
CA GLU A 9 -27.14 51.67 28.89
C GLU A 9 -27.69 52.44 27.69
N ASP A 10 -27.99 51.74 26.60
CA ASP A 10 -28.47 52.32 25.34
C ASP A 10 -29.87 51.83 24.93
N GLY A 11 -30.41 50.78 25.57
CA GLY A 11 -31.70 50.18 25.22
C GLY A 11 -31.67 49.34 23.95
N GLU A 12 -30.49 49.07 23.38
CA GLU A 12 -30.38 48.31 22.14
C GLU A 12 -30.37 46.79 22.37
N GLU A 13 -30.90 46.02 21.41
CA GLU A 13 -30.91 44.56 21.44
C GLU A 13 -29.67 44.00 20.72
N TYR A 14 -28.80 43.35 21.49
CA TYR A 14 -27.58 42.72 21.00
C TYR A 14 -27.79 41.21 20.81
N LYS A 15 -27.37 40.69 19.65
CA LYS A 15 -27.36 39.26 19.34
C LYS A 15 -26.04 38.64 19.80
N ILE A 16 -26.10 37.80 20.83
CA ILE A 16 -24.96 37.06 21.39
C ILE A 16 -24.89 35.70 20.72
N ASP A 17 -24.00 35.57 19.74
CA ASP A 17 -23.74 34.31 19.03
C ASP A 17 -22.89 33.32 19.86
N ASP A 18 -22.69 32.12 19.32
CA ASP A 18 -22.02 31.03 20.03
C ASP A 18 -20.56 31.38 20.38
N THR A 19 -19.89 32.21 19.57
CA THR A 19 -18.52 32.69 19.84
C THR A 19 -18.51 33.70 21.00
N SER A 20 -19.43 34.67 20.99
CA SER A 20 -19.59 35.63 22.08
C SER A 20 -19.97 34.96 23.40
N GLN A 21 -20.81 33.93 23.37
CA GLN A 21 -21.16 33.11 24.55
C GLN A 21 -19.93 32.44 25.17
N ARG A 22 -19.04 31.85 24.34
CA ARG A 22 -17.78 31.24 24.81
C ARG A 22 -16.83 32.24 25.46
N ILE A 23 -16.72 33.45 24.91
CA ILE A 23 -15.88 34.51 25.48
C ILE A 23 -16.38 34.87 26.90
N LEU A 24 -17.68 35.06 27.07
CA LEU A 24 -18.30 35.37 28.36
C LEU A 24 -18.13 34.23 29.38
N GLU A 25 -18.16 32.97 28.94
CA GLU A 25 -17.93 31.81 29.81
C GLU A 25 -16.51 31.73 30.33
N LYS A 26 -15.50 31.89 29.45
CA LYS A 26 -14.09 31.88 29.85
C LYS A 26 -13.80 32.96 30.89
N LEU A 27 -14.32 34.17 30.68
CA LEU A 27 -14.22 35.27 31.64
C LEU A 27 -14.92 34.96 32.98
N THR A 28 -15.96 34.12 32.99
CA THR A 28 -16.66 33.70 34.21
C THR A 28 -15.85 32.71 35.04
N ARG A 29 -15.04 31.86 34.39
CA ARG A 29 -14.14 30.91 35.06
C ARG A 29 -12.88 31.57 35.65
N GLY A 30 -12.78 32.91 35.56
CA GLY A 30 -11.63 33.67 36.07
C GLY A 30 -10.41 33.66 35.15
N GLU A 31 -10.56 33.14 33.94
CA GLU A 31 -9.52 33.21 32.92
C GLU A 31 -9.41 34.67 32.44
N ARG A 32 -8.24 35.29 32.64
CA ARG A 32 -7.96 36.63 32.11
C ARG A 32 -7.80 36.52 30.59
N VAL A 33 -8.77 37.01 29.83
CA VAL A 33 -8.66 37.08 28.36
C VAL A 33 -7.82 38.31 28.03
N ALA A 34 -6.50 38.13 27.93
CA ALA A 34 -5.64 39.08 27.25
C ALA A 34 -5.82 38.92 25.73
N THR A 35 -5.53 39.99 24.99
CA THR A 35 -5.55 40.10 23.51
C THR A 35 -4.69 39.07 22.79
N GLU A 36 -3.93 38.25 23.53
CA GLU A 36 -3.25 37.04 23.09
C GLU A 36 -4.11 35.76 23.18
N MET A 37 -5.44 35.84 23.08
CA MET A 37 -6.12 34.74 22.38
C MET A 37 -5.84 34.86 20.87
N GLN A 38 -4.56 34.90 20.49
CA GLN A 38 -4.13 34.34 19.23
C GLN A 38 -4.39 32.83 19.35
N GLU A 39 -5.45 32.40 18.68
CA GLU A 39 -5.38 31.17 17.91
C GLU A 39 -5.00 29.92 18.71
N TYR A 40 -5.62 29.70 19.88
CA TYR A 40 -5.77 28.36 20.45
C TYR A 40 -7.16 28.23 21.09
N VAL A 41 -8.18 28.44 20.27
CA VAL A 41 -9.39 27.62 20.40
C VAL A 41 -9.50 26.93 19.07
N ASP A 42 -8.90 25.76 19.01
CA ASP A 42 -9.09 24.84 17.91
C ASP A 42 -10.59 24.73 17.60
N VAL A 43 -10.86 24.56 16.31
CA VAL A 43 -12.16 24.27 15.70
C VAL A 43 -13.12 25.47 15.46
N ASN A 44 -12.81 26.17 14.37
CA ASN A 44 -13.76 26.40 13.26
C ASN A 44 -14.86 27.48 13.41
N THR A 45 -14.50 28.74 13.68
CA THR A 45 -15.24 29.94 13.22
C THR A 45 -14.32 31.17 13.16
N ASN A 46 -13.73 31.45 12.00
CA ASN A 46 -12.80 32.57 11.78
C ASN A 46 -13.48 33.96 11.84
N ARG A 47 -13.64 34.54 13.03
CA ARG A 47 -13.76 35.99 13.24
C ARG A 47 -12.97 36.42 14.47
N PRO A 48 -12.17 37.51 14.39
CA PRO A 48 -11.27 37.91 15.48
C PRO A 48 -12.07 38.26 16.74
N ILE A 49 -11.60 37.77 17.89
CA ILE A 49 -12.20 38.00 19.22
C ILE A 49 -12.39 39.50 19.49
N HIS A 50 -11.47 40.36 19.04
CA HIS A 50 -11.58 41.82 19.10
C HIS A 50 -12.88 42.35 18.50
N TYR A 51 -13.23 41.88 17.31
CA TYR A 51 -14.46 42.30 16.65
C TYR A 51 -15.70 41.93 17.48
N ARG A 52 -15.68 40.76 18.15
CA ARG A 52 -16.82 40.33 18.99
C ARG A 52 -16.93 41.14 20.27
N VAL A 53 -15.80 41.39 20.92
CA VAL A 53 -15.77 42.15 22.15
C VAL A 53 -16.15 43.61 21.89
N ASP A 54 -15.46 44.27 20.97
CA ASP A 54 -15.58 45.71 20.76
C ASP A 54 -16.90 46.11 20.07
N GLN A 55 -17.51 45.22 19.27
CA GLN A 55 -18.75 45.55 18.54
C GLN A 55 -20.03 45.03 19.20
N TYR A 56 -19.93 44.04 20.10
CA TYR A 56 -21.12 43.38 20.64
C TYR A 56 -21.13 43.21 22.15
N LEU A 57 -19.98 42.98 22.79
CA LEU A 57 -19.97 42.66 24.23
C LEU A 57 -19.70 43.90 25.09
N GLU A 58 -18.78 44.76 24.66
CA GLU A 58 -18.48 46.03 25.34
C GLU A 58 -19.61 47.06 25.16
N PRO A 59 -20.15 47.30 23.94
CA PRO A 59 -21.32 48.19 23.78
C PRO A 59 -22.56 47.69 24.51
N ALA A 60 -22.73 46.36 24.60
CA ALA A 60 -23.79 45.76 25.40
C ALA A 60 -23.57 45.86 26.92
N GLY A 61 -22.46 46.44 27.38
CA GLY A 61 -22.13 46.56 28.80
C GLY A 61 -21.89 45.21 29.50
N LEU A 62 -21.62 44.13 28.76
CA LEU A 62 -21.39 42.79 29.32
C LEU A 62 -19.93 42.57 29.74
N VAL A 63 -19.00 43.27 29.10
CA VAL A 63 -17.58 43.24 29.42
C VAL A 63 -17.01 44.65 29.47
N THR A 64 -15.89 44.81 30.16
CA THR A 64 -15.16 46.08 30.24
C THR A 64 -13.66 45.82 30.22
N ILE A 65 -12.89 46.77 29.69
CA ILE A 65 -11.43 46.72 29.72
C ILE A 65 -10.95 47.02 31.14
N VAL A 66 -10.19 46.10 31.72
CA VAL A 66 -9.65 46.24 33.09
C VAL A 66 -8.15 46.47 33.13
N GLU A 67 -7.43 46.15 32.06
CA GLU A 67 -5.98 46.31 31.97
C GLU A 67 -5.58 46.46 30.50
N LYS A 68 -4.55 47.26 30.22
CA LYS A 68 -3.87 47.29 28.91
C LYS A 68 -2.45 46.78 29.10
N ARG A 69 -2.04 45.80 28.31
CA ARG A 69 -0.70 45.22 28.34
C ARG A 69 0.03 45.51 27.04
N THR A 70 1.32 45.85 27.13
CA THR A 70 2.19 45.90 25.95
C THR A 70 2.80 44.52 25.76
N LEU A 71 2.62 43.93 24.59
CA LEU A 71 3.22 42.63 24.26
C LEU A 71 4.71 42.80 23.96
N ALA A 72 5.48 41.71 24.17
CA ALA A 72 6.95 41.73 24.16
C ALA A 72 7.58 42.17 22.82
N ASP A 73 6.81 42.21 21.72
CA ASP A 73 7.24 42.71 20.40
C ASP A 73 7.04 44.24 20.21
N GLU A 74 6.88 45.00 21.30
CA GLU A 74 6.89 46.47 21.41
C GLU A 74 5.94 47.29 20.50
N GLN A 75 5.11 46.67 19.65
CA GLN A 75 4.21 47.38 18.73
C GLN A 75 2.73 46.96 18.80
N ARG A 76 2.34 46.11 19.76
CA ARG A 76 0.93 45.70 19.94
C ARG A 76 0.46 45.91 21.37
N GLU A 77 -0.55 46.77 21.52
CA GLU A 77 -1.29 46.93 22.78
C GLU A 77 -2.39 45.88 22.88
N ALA A 78 -2.51 45.30 24.07
CA ALA A 78 -3.44 44.24 24.40
C ALA A 78 -4.44 44.70 25.49
N ASN A 79 -5.71 44.88 25.13
CA ASN A 79 -6.81 45.01 26.08
C ASN A 79 -7.11 43.67 26.79
N VAL A 80 -7.10 43.70 28.12
CA VAL A 80 -7.59 42.63 28.99
C VAL A 80 -9.01 42.98 29.42
N TYR A 81 -9.94 42.06 29.19
CA TYR A 81 -11.35 42.27 29.51
C TYR A 81 -11.77 41.50 30.76
N ALA A 82 -12.76 42.02 31.48
CA ALA A 82 -13.45 41.30 32.55
C ALA A 82 -14.97 41.50 32.43
N LEU A 83 -15.74 40.59 33.03
CA LEU A 83 -17.19 40.72 33.08
C LEU A 83 -17.62 41.84 34.02
N THR A 84 -18.54 42.66 33.54
CA THR A 84 -19.30 43.61 34.36
C THR A 84 -20.26 42.85 35.29
N LYS A 85 -20.97 43.56 36.19
CA LYS A 85 -21.99 42.94 37.04
C LYS A 85 -23.13 42.39 36.19
N GLU A 86 -23.48 43.11 35.14
CA GLU A 86 -24.49 42.82 34.14
C GLU A 86 -24.08 41.60 33.31
N GLY A 87 -22.81 41.54 32.86
CA GLY A 87 -22.22 40.39 32.20
C GLY A 87 -22.28 39.12 33.05
N LYS A 88 -21.87 39.20 34.33
CA LYS A 88 -21.97 38.08 35.27
C LYS A 88 -23.42 37.61 35.46
N LYS A 89 -24.36 38.55 35.56
CA LYS A 89 -25.79 38.23 35.68
C LYS A 89 -26.31 37.55 34.41
N PHE A 90 -25.95 38.07 33.24
CA PHE A 90 -26.33 37.50 31.95
C PHE A 90 -25.82 36.07 31.79
N VAL A 91 -24.53 35.82 32.07
CA VAL A 91 -23.95 34.47 32.01
C VAL A 91 -24.65 33.53 32.99
N ASN A 92 -24.88 33.95 34.24
CA ASN A 92 -25.55 33.10 35.22
C ASN A 92 -27.01 32.78 34.82
N GLN A 93 -27.72 33.73 34.22
CA GLN A 93 -29.08 33.53 33.72
C GLN A 93 -29.14 32.59 32.52
N HIS A 94 -28.10 32.60 31.67
CA HIS A 94 -28.05 31.83 30.42
C HIS A 94 -27.09 30.64 30.48
N ARG A 95 -26.58 30.29 31.66
CA ARG A 95 -25.57 29.24 31.87
C ARG A 95 -25.98 27.91 31.27
N PHE A 96 -27.25 27.56 31.34
CA PHE A 96 -27.79 26.33 30.76
C PHE A 96 -27.71 26.32 29.22
N ASN A 97 -27.91 27.46 28.57
CA ASN A 97 -27.85 27.57 27.10
C ASN A 97 -26.39 27.53 26.62
N ILE A 98 -25.50 28.22 27.33
CA ILE A 98 -24.07 28.25 27.01
C ILE A 98 -23.45 26.86 27.16
N ASN A 99 -23.70 26.19 28.30
CA ASN A 99 -23.25 24.82 28.53
C ASN A 99 -23.85 23.81 27.54
N SER A 100 -25.06 24.07 27.01
CA SER A 100 -25.67 23.15 26.04
C SER A 100 -24.93 23.11 24.71
N SER A 101 -24.22 24.19 24.33
CA SER A 101 -23.41 24.23 23.11
C SER A 101 -22.16 23.34 23.20
N GLU A 102 -21.42 23.40 24.31
CA GLU A 102 -20.27 22.51 24.57
C GLU A 102 -20.72 21.05 24.62
N VAL A 103 -21.85 20.77 25.28
CA VAL A 103 -22.42 19.42 25.36
C VAL A 103 -22.82 18.89 23.98
N ASN A 104 -23.37 19.73 23.10
CA ASN A 104 -23.74 19.30 21.75
C ASN A 104 -22.50 19.00 20.89
N GLN A 105 -21.43 19.78 21.02
CA GLN A 105 -20.17 19.49 20.32
C GLN A 105 -19.55 18.18 20.80
N LEU A 106 -19.52 17.95 22.10
CA LEU A 106 -19.05 16.68 22.66
C LEU A 106 -19.88 15.49 22.14
N ARG A 107 -21.19 15.65 21.95
CA ARG A 107 -22.04 14.60 21.36
C ARG A 107 -21.67 14.31 19.90
N GLU A 108 -21.39 15.34 19.12
CA GLU A 108 -20.94 15.19 17.74
C GLU A 108 -19.57 14.50 17.68
N ASP A 109 -18.63 14.90 18.54
CA ASP A 109 -17.32 14.27 18.67
C ASP A 109 -17.43 12.80 19.07
N ILE A 110 -18.26 12.48 20.07
CA ILE A 110 -18.55 11.10 20.48
C ILE A 110 -19.10 10.29 19.31
N THR A 111 -20.00 10.88 18.51
CA THR A 111 -20.58 10.20 17.34
C THR A 111 -19.52 9.94 16.26
N ARG A 112 -18.63 10.89 16.01
CA ARG A 112 -17.49 10.73 15.09
C ARG A 112 -16.56 9.62 15.57
N VAL A 113 -16.15 9.67 16.84
CA VAL A 113 -15.27 8.68 17.46
C VAL A 113 -15.89 7.28 17.37
N ASN A 114 -17.17 7.13 17.72
CA ASN A 114 -17.86 5.84 17.62
C ASN A 114 -17.91 5.29 16.20
N THR A 115 -18.04 6.16 15.19
CA THR A 115 -18.02 5.76 13.79
C THR A 115 -16.64 5.28 13.38
N THR A 116 -15.57 5.98 13.78
CA THR A 116 -14.19 5.56 13.54
C THR A 116 -13.86 4.25 14.24
N ILE A 117 -14.28 4.07 15.50
CA ILE A 117 -14.07 2.82 16.24
C ILE A 117 -14.68 1.63 15.50
N ARG A 118 -15.93 1.78 15.01
CA ARG A 118 -16.59 0.73 14.23
C ARG A 118 -15.80 0.35 12.98
N GLY A 119 -15.36 1.35 12.19
CA GLY A 119 -14.57 1.09 10.99
C GLY A 119 -13.22 0.41 11.28
N ILE A 120 -12.58 0.77 12.40
CA ILE A 120 -11.35 0.08 12.86
C ILE A 120 -11.66 -1.37 13.24
N GLN A 121 -12.75 -1.63 13.96
CA GLN A 121 -13.15 -2.98 14.34
C GLN A 121 -13.38 -3.87 13.12
N GLU A 122 -14.11 -3.38 12.11
CA GLU A 122 -14.32 -4.09 10.84
C GLU A 122 -13.00 -4.37 10.11
N SER A 123 -12.08 -3.41 10.12
CA SER A 123 -10.75 -3.58 9.51
C SER A 123 -9.90 -4.61 10.26
N VAL A 124 -9.96 -4.63 11.60
CA VAL A 124 -9.26 -5.61 12.44
C VAL A 124 -9.80 -7.02 12.21
N GLU A 125 -11.12 -7.18 12.10
CA GLU A 125 -11.75 -8.46 11.79
C GLU A 125 -11.29 -8.97 10.41
N THR A 126 -11.35 -8.12 9.39
CA THR A 126 -10.87 -8.44 8.03
C THR A 126 -9.39 -8.82 8.02
N LEU A 127 -8.55 -8.11 8.77
CA LEU A 127 -7.12 -8.42 8.85
C LEU A 127 -6.85 -9.71 9.61
N SER A 128 -7.64 -10.01 10.65
CA SER A 128 -7.51 -11.25 11.41
C SER A 128 -7.85 -12.46 10.54
N GLU A 129 -8.95 -12.40 9.79
CA GLU A 129 -9.29 -13.44 8.80
C GLU A 129 -8.18 -13.63 7.77
N ARG A 130 -7.56 -12.55 7.29
CA ARG A 130 -6.44 -12.65 6.33
C ARG A 130 -5.20 -13.28 6.93
N VAL A 131 -4.92 -13.05 8.21
CA VAL A 131 -3.79 -13.66 8.91
C VAL A 131 -4.04 -15.15 9.13
N ASP A 132 -5.24 -15.52 9.56
CA ASP A 132 -5.61 -16.92 9.82
C ASP A 132 -5.65 -17.77 8.54
N ASN A 133 -6.00 -17.17 7.40
CA ASN A 133 -6.02 -17.85 6.09
C ASN A 133 -4.68 -17.78 5.34
N ASN A 134 -3.67 -17.10 5.89
CA ASN A 134 -2.37 -17.04 5.23
C ASN A 134 -1.64 -18.37 5.46
N PRO A 135 -1.14 -19.04 4.42
CA PRO A 135 -0.33 -20.24 4.60
C PRO A 135 0.79 -19.97 5.60
N THR A 136 0.92 -20.87 6.55
CA THR A 136 1.99 -20.82 7.53
C THR A 136 3.34 -21.07 6.85
N HIS A 137 4.40 -20.70 7.54
CA HIS A 137 5.75 -21.03 7.08
C HIS A 137 5.94 -22.55 6.92
N ASP A 138 5.28 -23.35 7.76
CA ASP A 138 5.35 -24.81 7.70
C ASP A 138 4.61 -25.35 6.46
N ASP A 139 3.42 -24.83 6.14
CA ASP A 139 2.69 -25.19 4.90
C ASP A 139 3.53 -24.89 3.66
N ILE A 140 4.23 -23.75 3.66
CA ILE A 140 5.12 -23.36 2.55
C ILE A 140 6.31 -24.32 2.45
N ASN A 141 6.93 -24.69 3.58
CA ASN A 141 8.07 -25.60 3.57
C ASN A 141 7.69 -27.02 3.15
N GLU A 142 6.54 -27.53 3.61
CA GLU A 142 6.02 -28.82 3.17
C GLU A 142 5.86 -28.82 1.65
N ARG A 143 5.24 -27.78 1.10
CA ARG A 143 5.05 -27.64 -0.35
C ARG A 143 6.37 -27.48 -1.12
N ILE A 144 7.37 -26.80 -0.55
CA ILE A 144 8.71 -26.72 -1.13
C ILE A 144 9.34 -28.11 -1.17
N GLN A 145 9.24 -28.88 -0.08
CA GLN A 145 9.80 -30.22 0.00
C GLN A 145 9.13 -31.15 -1.02
N GLU A 146 7.80 -31.12 -1.13
CA GLU A 146 7.06 -31.90 -2.14
C GLU A 146 7.50 -31.57 -3.57
N LEU A 147 7.71 -30.29 -3.88
CA LEU A 147 8.19 -29.86 -5.18
C LEU A 147 9.61 -30.34 -5.46
N GLN A 148 10.50 -30.23 -4.46
CA GLN A 148 11.88 -30.72 -4.57
C GLN A 148 11.93 -32.23 -4.80
N ASP A 149 11.17 -32.99 -4.02
CA ASP A 149 11.12 -34.45 -4.15
C ASP A 149 10.57 -34.86 -5.52
N THR A 150 9.53 -34.17 -6.00
CA THR A 150 8.94 -34.43 -7.32
C THR A 150 9.90 -34.10 -8.45
N GLU A 151 10.56 -32.94 -8.40
CA GLU A 151 11.55 -32.54 -9.40
C GLU A 151 12.75 -33.50 -9.44
N ASP A 152 13.25 -33.89 -8.27
CA ASP A 152 14.37 -34.82 -8.13
C ASP A 152 14.04 -36.19 -8.73
N GLU A 153 12.86 -36.74 -8.40
CA GLU A 153 12.46 -38.04 -8.95
C GLU A 153 12.20 -37.98 -10.46
N GLN A 154 11.56 -36.93 -10.96
CA GLN A 154 11.38 -36.73 -12.40
C GLN A 154 12.72 -36.61 -13.13
N THR A 155 13.65 -35.83 -12.59
CA THR A 155 14.98 -35.62 -13.19
C THR A 155 15.80 -36.91 -13.18
N LYS A 156 15.75 -37.69 -12.11
CA LYS A 156 16.41 -39.01 -12.05
C LYS A 156 15.81 -39.99 -13.06
N SER A 157 14.49 -40.01 -13.22
CA SER A 157 13.82 -40.90 -14.20
C SER A 157 14.24 -40.56 -15.62
N HIS A 158 14.10 -39.29 -16.02
CA HIS A 158 14.47 -38.84 -17.37
C HIS A 158 15.94 -39.09 -17.68
N ARG A 159 16.82 -38.90 -16.70
CA ARG A 159 18.24 -39.20 -16.86
C ARG A 159 18.48 -40.68 -17.16
N ARG A 160 17.87 -41.59 -16.39
CA ARG A 160 18.00 -43.03 -16.60
C ARG A 160 17.46 -43.46 -17.97
N GLU A 161 16.31 -42.93 -18.36
CA GLU A 161 15.72 -43.19 -19.68
C GLU A 161 16.66 -42.72 -20.80
N THR A 162 17.21 -41.52 -20.68
CA THR A 162 18.16 -40.97 -21.67
C THR A 162 19.46 -41.79 -21.72
N GLU A 163 19.99 -42.21 -20.57
CA GLU A 163 21.18 -43.07 -20.48
C GLU A 163 20.93 -44.41 -21.18
N GLN A 164 19.77 -45.02 -20.95
CA GLN A 164 19.40 -46.28 -21.59
C GLN A 164 19.25 -46.14 -23.12
N GLU A 165 18.58 -45.09 -23.59
CA GLU A 165 18.46 -44.82 -25.03
C GLU A 165 19.83 -44.62 -25.68
N PHE A 166 20.76 -43.96 -24.97
CA PHE A 166 22.11 -43.74 -25.46
C PHE A 166 22.88 -45.07 -25.60
N ASP A 167 22.80 -45.95 -24.60
CA ASP A 167 23.43 -47.28 -24.64
C ASP A 167 22.87 -48.15 -25.78
N ASP A 168 21.56 -48.10 -26.00
CA ASP A 168 20.89 -48.80 -27.11
C ASP A 168 21.38 -48.27 -28.47
N ILE A 169 21.49 -46.95 -28.63
CA ILE A 169 22.04 -46.33 -29.85
C ILE A 169 23.50 -46.72 -30.06
N GLN A 170 24.33 -46.74 -29.02
CA GLN A 170 25.73 -47.17 -29.13
C GLN A 170 25.84 -48.63 -29.58
N THR A 171 24.97 -49.49 -29.07
CA THR A 171 24.91 -50.91 -29.47
C THR A 171 24.52 -51.06 -30.94
N GLN A 172 23.48 -50.35 -31.39
CA GLN A 172 23.06 -50.36 -32.79
C GLN A 172 24.13 -49.82 -33.73
N LEU A 173 24.81 -48.73 -33.33
CA LEU A 173 25.90 -48.16 -34.11
C LEU A 173 27.04 -49.17 -34.29
N THR A 174 27.41 -49.87 -33.21
CA THR A 174 28.44 -50.92 -33.26
C THR A 174 28.05 -52.05 -34.22
N GLU A 175 26.78 -52.47 -34.21
CA GLU A 175 26.28 -53.48 -35.14
C GLU A 175 26.33 -53.00 -36.60
N ILE A 176 25.98 -51.73 -36.85
CA ILE A 176 26.06 -51.12 -38.19
C ILE A 176 27.50 -51.07 -38.68
N VAL A 177 28.45 -50.62 -37.84
CA VAL A 177 29.88 -50.59 -38.19
C VAL A 177 30.37 -51.98 -38.59
N ASN A 178 30.09 -53.01 -37.80
CA ASN A 178 30.46 -54.39 -38.12
C ASN A 178 29.85 -54.88 -39.45
N LYS A 179 28.61 -54.49 -39.75
CA LYS A 179 27.96 -54.82 -41.03
C LYS A 179 28.62 -54.12 -42.21
N VAL A 180 29.02 -52.86 -42.04
CA VAL A 180 29.75 -52.10 -43.07
C VAL A 180 31.08 -52.78 -43.36
N ASP A 181 31.88 -53.08 -42.33
CA ASP A 181 33.17 -53.77 -42.48
C ASP A 181 33.03 -55.11 -43.23
N HIS A 182 31.98 -55.88 -42.92
CA HIS A 182 31.70 -57.15 -43.60
C HIS A 182 31.31 -56.96 -45.08
N VAL A 183 30.56 -55.91 -45.40
CA VAL A 183 30.19 -55.59 -46.79
C VAL A 183 31.42 -55.12 -47.56
N GLU A 184 32.26 -54.27 -46.98
CA GLU A 184 33.52 -53.81 -47.57
C GLU A 184 34.44 -54.99 -47.91
N SER A 185 34.61 -55.94 -46.99
CA SER A 185 35.42 -57.14 -47.25
C SER A 185 34.85 -58.01 -48.39
N LYS A 186 33.52 -58.11 -48.51
CA LYS A 186 32.88 -58.84 -49.63
C LYS A 186 33.07 -58.13 -50.97
N LEU A 187 33.05 -56.80 -50.98
CA LEU A 187 33.31 -56.02 -52.19
C LEU A 187 34.74 -56.23 -52.68
N GLU A 188 35.72 -56.17 -51.77
CA GLU A 188 37.14 -56.45 -52.09
C GLU A 188 37.31 -57.86 -52.71
N GLN A 189 36.67 -58.87 -52.12
CA GLN A 189 36.68 -60.23 -52.68
C GLN A 189 36.02 -60.33 -54.06
N GLN A 190 35.00 -59.50 -54.34
CA GLN A 190 34.36 -59.47 -55.65
C GLN A 190 35.24 -58.79 -56.69
N ASP A 191 35.90 -57.69 -56.33
CA ASP A 191 36.85 -56.99 -57.20
C ASP A 191 38.00 -57.91 -57.61
N ASP A 192 38.60 -58.64 -56.66
CA ASP A 192 39.64 -59.64 -56.93
C ASP A 192 39.18 -60.71 -57.94
N ARG A 193 37.92 -61.17 -57.82
CA ARG A 193 37.35 -62.16 -58.74
C ARG A 193 37.11 -61.58 -60.13
N ILE A 194 36.70 -60.31 -60.21
CA ILE A 194 36.53 -59.60 -61.49
C ILE A 194 37.89 -59.50 -62.18
N ASP A 195 38.94 -59.08 -61.48
CA ASP A 195 40.30 -58.97 -62.04
C ASP A 195 40.82 -60.32 -62.56
N GLN A 196 40.59 -61.40 -61.79
CA GLN A 196 40.94 -62.75 -62.24
C GLN A 196 40.18 -63.18 -63.51
N LEU A 197 38.88 -62.87 -63.59
CA LEU A 197 38.06 -63.19 -64.76
C LEU A 197 38.48 -62.37 -65.98
N GLN A 198 38.74 -61.07 -65.82
CA GLN A 198 39.25 -60.21 -66.89
C GLN A 198 40.60 -60.73 -67.42
N GLY A 199 41.51 -61.13 -66.53
CA GLY A 199 42.79 -61.75 -66.91
C GLY A 199 42.62 -63.06 -67.68
N ARG A 200 41.61 -63.88 -67.35
CA ARG A 200 41.29 -65.11 -68.08
C ARG A 200 40.71 -64.82 -69.46
N ILE A 201 39.81 -63.83 -69.58
CA ILE A 201 39.22 -63.40 -70.84
C ILE A 201 40.31 -62.95 -71.80
N LYS A 202 41.21 -62.06 -71.36
CA LYS A 202 42.34 -61.58 -72.18
C LYS A 202 43.21 -62.72 -72.72
N LYS A 203 43.52 -63.72 -71.89
CA LYS A 203 44.27 -64.92 -72.31
C LYS A 203 43.54 -65.81 -73.33
N LEU A 204 42.20 -65.76 -73.36
CA LEU A 204 41.39 -66.48 -74.36
C LEU A 204 41.34 -65.68 -75.66
N GLU A 205 41.16 -64.37 -75.58
CA GLU A 205 41.21 -63.46 -76.73
C GLU A 205 42.56 -63.56 -77.46
N ASP A 206 43.68 -63.48 -76.74
CA ASP A 206 45.03 -63.61 -77.30
C ASP A 206 45.25 -64.96 -78.03
N ARG A 207 44.69 -66.04 -77.49
CA ARG A 207 44.73 -67.37 -78.12
C ARG A 207 43.89 -67.42 -79.38
N SER A 208 42.64 -66.94 -79.31
CA SER A 208 41.76 -66.88 -80.47
C SER A 208 42.36 -66.05 -81.61
N VAL A 209 42.99 -64.92 -81.31
CA VAL A 209 43.66 -64.10 -82.34
C VAL A 209 44.83 -64.85 -82.96
N ARG A 210 45.64 -65.57 -82.16
CA ARG A 210 46.74 -66.39 -82.66
C ARG A 210 46.28 -67.55 -83.53
N ASP A 211 45.15 -68.17 -83.20
CA ASP A 211 44.60 -69.31 -83.95
C ASP A 211 43.93 -68.88 -85.28
N PHE A 212 43.54 -67.60 -85.42
CA PHE A 212 42.87 -67.05 -86.62
C PHE A 212 43.78 -66.24 -87.56
N LEU A 213 45.01 -65.90 -87.17
CA LEU A 213 46.00 -65.27 -88.05
C LEU A 213 46.94 -66.34 -88.63
N PRO A 214 46.78 -66.73 -89.91
CA PRO A 214 47.76 -67.59 -90.57
C PRO A 214 49.03 -66.77 -90.82
N PHE A 215 50.17 -67.26 -90.31
CA PHE A 215 51.46 -66.94 -90.92
C PHE A 215 51.59 -67.67 -92.25
#